data_AF-A0A1X9LUS2-F1
#
_entry.id   AF-A0A1X9LUS2-F1
#
_cell.length_a   1.000
_cell.length_b   1.000
_cell.length_c   1.000
_cell.angle_alpha   90.00
_cell.angle_beta   90.00
_cell.angle_gamma   90.00
#
_symmetry.space_group_name_H-M   'P 1'
#
loop_
_entity.id
_entity.type
_entity.pdbx_description
1 polymer ?
#
loop_
_entity_poly.entity_id
_entity_poly.type
_entity_poly.pdbx_seq_one_letter_code
_entity_poly.pdbx_strand_id
1 'polypeptide(L)' 'MSIDIDWGAFVLVFAVALAATVAIVTSYSVGLRLLATGADAKHRPAIATAGAFVCFAIGVAAVLYGLYLIIPQFH' A
#
# COMPACT_ATOMS: atom_id res chain seq x y z
N MET A 1 -1.68 -26.97 -29.70
CA MET A 1 -1.53 -25.91 -28.68
C MET A 1 -1.75 -24.59 -29.38
N SER A 2 -3.00 -24.13 -29.45
CA SER A 2 -3.33 -22.79 -29.93
C SER A 2 -3.07 -21.81 -28.80
N ILE A 3 -2.22 -20.82 -29.06
CA ILE A 3 -1.95 -19.71 -28.14
C ILE A 3 -3.00 -18.64 -28.44
N ASP A 4 -4.00 -18.56 -27.58
CA ASP A 4 -4.99 -17.49 -27.58
C ASP A 4 -4.58 -16.46 -26.53
N ILE A 5 -4.40 -15.21 -26.97
CA ILE A 5 -3.99 -14.10 -26.10
C ILE A 5 -5.22 -13.46 -25.49
N ASP A 6 -5.33 -13.52 -24.16
CA ASP A 6 -6.36 -12.81 -23.42
C ASP A 6 -5.95 -11.34 -23.20
N TRP A 7 -6.38 -10.49 -24.13
CA TRP A 7 -6.19 -9.04 -24.03
C TRP A 7 -6.85 -8.43 -22.78
N GLY A 8 -7.91 -9.04 -22.26
CA GLY A 8 -8.60 -8.60 -21.05
C GLY A 8 -7.75 -8.82 -19.79
N ALA A 9 -7.03 -9.94 -19.71
CA ALA A 9 -6.15 -10.24 -18.59
C ALA A 9 -5.04 -9.18 -18.42
N PHE A 10 -4.47 -8.67 -19.51
CA PHE A 10 -3.45 -7.61 -19.44
C PHE A 10 -4.00 -6.31 -18.86
N VAL A 11 -5.17 -5.87 -19.30
CA VAL A 11 -5.82 -4.65 -18.80
C VAL A 11 -6.16 -4.80 -17.32
N LEU A 12 -6.64 -5.99 -16.92
CA LEU A 12 -6.94 -6.29 -15.52
C LEU A 12 -5.71 -6.16 -14.63
N VAL A 13 -4.59 -6.80 -14.99
CA VAL A 13 -3.35 -6.74 -14.21
C VAL A 13 -2.84 -5.30 -14.13
N PHE A 14 -2.88 -4.56 -15.24
CA PHE A 14 -2.51 -3.15 -15.25
C PHE A 14 -3.35 -2.33 -14.27
N ALA A 15 -4.68 -2.48 -14.31
CA ALA A 15 -5.58 -1.74 -13.43
C ALA A 15 -5.35 -2.09 -11.96
N VAL A 16 -5.17 -3.38 -11.64
CA VAL A 16 -4.89 -3.85 -10.28
C VAL A 16 -3.54 -3.32 -9.78
N ALA A 17 -2.49 -3.42 -10.59
CA ALA A 17 -1.15 -2.94 -10.23
C ALA A 17 -1.14 -1.42 -10.01
N LEU A 18 -1.82 -0.66 -10.87
CA LEU A 18 -1.95 0.79 -10.74
C LEU A 18 -2.74 1.17 -9.49
N ALA A 19 -3.87 0.53 -9.23
CA ALA A 19 -4.69 0.77 -8.05
C ALA A 19 -3.93 0.44 -6.75
N ALA A 20 -3.25 -0.70 -6.70
CA ALA A 20 -2.42 -1.08 -5.56
C ALA A 20 -1.29 -0.08 -5.31
N THR A 21 -0.62 0.37 -6.37
CA THR A 21 0.44 1.38 -6.28
C THR A 21 -0.09 2.69 -5.71
N VAL A 22 -1.20 3.21 -6.24
CA VAL A 22 -1.83 4.44 -5.76
C VAL A 22 -2.23 4.31 -4.29
N ALA A 23 -2.85 3.20 -3.89
CA ALA A 23 -3.27 2.97 -2.51
C ALA A 23 -2.08 2.98 -1.53
N ILE A 24 -1.00 2.27 -1.86
CA ILE A 24 0.20 2.20 -1.01
C ILE A 24 0.86 3.58 -0.92
N VAL A 25 1.10 4.25 -2.05
CA VAL A 25 1.76 5.56 -2.08
C VAL A 25 0.95 6.61 -1.32
N THR A 26 -0.36 6.68 -1.54
CA THR A 26 -1.22 7.67 -0.86
C THR A 26 -1.28 7.41 0.65
N SER A 27 -1.38 6.15 1.09
CA SER A 27 -1.31 5.82 2.52
C SER A 27 -0.01 6.32 3.16
N TYR A 28 1.14 6.07 2.52
CA TYR A 28 2.45 6.49 3.03
C TYR A 28 2.58 8.02 3.04
N SER A 29 2.17 8.70 1.97
CA SER A 29 2.16 10.17 1.89
C SER A 29 1.27 10.79 2.95
N VAL A 30 0.10 10.22 3.25
CA VAL A 30 -0.79 10.68 4.33
C VAL A 30 -0.12 10.50 5.69
N GLY A 31 0.48 9.34 5.96
CA GLY A 31 1.21 9.09 7.21
C GLY A 31 2.36 10.08 7.42
N LEU A 32 3.16 10.32 6.39
CA LEU A 32 4.20 11.35 6.41
C LEU A 32 3.63 12.75 6.62
N ARG A 33 2.50 13.10 5.99
CA ARG A 33 1.86 14.41 6.16
C ARG A 33 1.36 14.62 7.59
N LEU A 34 0.76 13.59 8.18
CA LEU A 34 0.36 13.57 9.59
C LEU A 34 1.57 13.63 10.52
N LEU A 35 2.73 13.12 10.10
CA LEU A 35 4.03 13.23 10.77
C LEU A 35 4.81 14.53 10.43
N ALA A 36 4.35 15.34 9.48
CA ALA A 36 4.89 16.67 9.21
C ALA A 36 4.13 17.82 9.89
N THR A 37 2.84 17.64 10.22
CA THR A 37 1.96 18.69 10.78
C THR A 37 2.33 19.25 12.18
N GLY A 38 3.21 18.59 12.93
CA GLY A 38 3.78 19.08 14.19
C GLY A 38 5.30 19.17 14.05
N ALA A 39 5.83 20.40 14.06
CA ALA A 39 7.26 20.67 13.99
C ALA A 39 8.01 20.14 15.23
N ASP A 40 7.31 20.05 16.37
CA ASP A 40 7.81 19.48 17.62
C ASP A 40 7.12 18.16 17.95
N ALA A 41 7.90 17.08 18.08
CA ALA A 41 7.40 15.78 18.54
C ALA A 41 6.68 15.85 19.90
N LYS A 42 7.03 16.86 20.73
CA LYS A 42 6.46 17.08 22.06
C LYS A 42 5.03 17.67 22.04
N HIS A 43 4.66 18.41 21.00
CA HIS A 43 3.34 19.04 20.86
C HIS A 43 2.44 18.33 19.83
N ARG A 44 2.91 17.24 19.24
CA ARG A 44 2.14 16.50 18.24
C ARG A 44 0.96 15.79 18.91
N PRO A 45 -0.28 16.02 18.48
CA PRO A 45 -1.43 15.34 19.08
C PRO A 45 -1.34 13.83 18.85
N ALA A 46 -1.55 13.04 19.90
CA ALA A 46 -1.40 11.59 19.88
C ALA A 46 -2.22 10.92 18.76
N ILE A 47 -3.38 11.50 18.42
CA ILE A 47 -4.24 11.01 17.33
C ILE A 47 -3.61 11.14 15.94
N ALA A 48 -2.79 12.18 15.71
CA ALA A 48 -2.07 12.34 14.43
C ALA A 48 -0.94 11.31 14.32
N THR A 49 -0.23 11.04 15.42
CA THR A 49 0.78 9.98 15.49
C THR A 49 0.15 8.61 15.28
N ALA A 50 -0.94 8.31 15.97
CA ALA A 50 -1.68 7.05 15.81
C ALA A 50 -2.17 6.87 14.35
N GLY A 51 -2.75 7.91 13.76
CA GLY A 51 -3.18 7.89 12.35
C GLY A 51 -2.02 7.61 11.39
N ALA A 52 -0.84 8.21 11.61
CA ALA A 52 0.34 7.92 10.81
C ALA A 52 0.79 6.45 10.92
N PHE A 53 0.84 5.90 12.14
CA PHE A 53 1.16 4.49 12.34
C PHE A 53 0.16 3.55 11.68
N VAL A 54 -1.14 3.87 11.73
CA VAL A 54 -2.17 3.10 11.02
C VAL A 54 -1.93 3.12 9.51
N CYS A 55 -1.65 4.28 8.91
CA CYS A 55 -1.32 4.36 7.49
C CYS A 55 -0.08 3.52 7.12
N PHE A 56 0.97 3.56 7.94
CA PHE A 56 2.16 2.74 7.72
C PHE A 56 1.85 1.24 7.88
N ALA A 57 1.05 0.86 8.88
CA ALA A 57 0.65 -0.53 9.09
C ALA A 57 -0.15 -1.08 7.90
N ILE A 58 -1.04 -0.28 7.31
CA ILE A 58 -1.78 -0.65 6.08
C ILE A 58 -0.80 -0.92 4.93
N GLY A 59 0.17 -0.03 4.70
CA GLY A 59 1.18 -0.23 3.66
C GLY A 59 2.03 -1.49 3.88
N VAL A 60 2.50 -1.71 5.10
CA VAL A 60 3.27 -2.91 5.46
C VAL A 60 2.43 -4.17 5.28
N ALA A 61 1.17 -4.18 5.73
CA ALA A 61 0.27 -5.32 5.56
C ALA A 61 0.03 -5.65 4.08
N ALA A 62 -0.15 -4.63 3.22
CA ALA A 62 -0.30 -4.82 1.78
C ALA A 62 0.96 -5.45 1.15
N VAL A 63 2.15 -5.01 1.54
CA VAL A 63 3.42 -5.59 1.07
C VAL A 63 3.57 -7.03 1.55
N LEU A 64 3.30 -7.31 2.82
CA LEU A 64 3.39 -8.66 3.38
C LEU A 64 2.40 -9.61 2.69
N TYR A 65 1.19 -9.13 2.39
CA TYR A 65 0.21 -9.90 1.63
C TYR A 65 0.68 -10.18 0.20
N GLY A 66 1.29 -9.19 -0.47
CA GLY A 66 1.93 -9.42 -1.77
C GLY A 66 3.03 -10.48 -1.72
N LEU A 67 3.90 -10.44 -0.71
CA LEU A 67 4.94 -11.45 -0.50
C LEU A 67 4.35 -12.85 -0.25
N TYR A 68 3.28 -12.94 0.54
CA TYR A 68 2.56 -14.18 0.77
C TYR A 68 2.05 -14.81 -0.54
N LEU A 69 1.50 -14.00 -1.45
CA LEU A 69 1.02 -14.47 -2.75
C LEU A 69 2.13 -14.80 -3.75
N ILE A 70 3.29 -14.14 -3.66
CA ILE A 70 4.44 -14.43 -4.55
C ILE A 70 5.15 -15.72 -4.12
N ILE A 71 5.18 -16.02 -2.83
CA ILE A 71 5.89 -17.19 -2.29
C ILE A 71 4.93 -18.39 -2.20
N PRO A 72 5.00 -19.37 -3.11
CA PRO A 72 4.07 -20.49 -3.18
C PRO A 72 4.25 -21.51 -2.03
N GLN A 73 5.18 -21.29 -1.11
CA GLN A 73 5.37 -22.13 0.07
C GLN A 73 4.53 -21.65 1.26
N PHE A 74 4.00 -20.42 1.19
CA PHE A 74 3.22 -19.81 2.27
C PHE A 74 1.71 -19.92 2.06
N HIS A 75 1.25 -20.27 0.86
CA HIS A 75 -0.17 -20.45 0.53
C HIS A 75 -0.45 -21.78 -0.17
#